data_AF-A0A4Y1R1C0-F1
#
_entry.id   AF-A0A4Y1R1C0-F1
#
_cell.length_a   1.000
_cell.length_b   1.000
_cell.length_c   1.000
_cell.angle_alpha   90.00
_cell.angle_beta   90.00
_cell.angle_gamma   90.00
#
_symmetry.space_group_name_H-M   'P 1'
#
loop_
_entity.id
_entity.type
_entity.pdbx_description
1 polymer ?
#
loop_
_entity_poly.entity_id
_entity_poly.type
_entity_poly.pdbx_seq_one_letter_code
_entity_poly.pdbx_strand_id
1 'polypeptide(L)'
;VAILIFFPKMRVSGSFGKRIMNFLVMVQYVPRVLRIYLSCKKARKPFKGQIPLWLKGLLNLFLYILASHVLGAFWYFFAAQQMISCWEHACLYGNGCGAITFNCHDHQTLKNIAVLNDFCPINPPDTTPPFNFGIYLNVLQSGALWSTDYPLKFLNSFCWGLRNLSSLASNLQPSFYTWEIAFVAFISIIGLILFVRMVYKKFSVSLKLLI
;
A
#
# COMPACT_ATOMS: atom_id res chain seq x y z
N VAL A 1 -9.52 -16.93 -7.94
CA VAL A 1 -8.79 -18.17 -8.27
C VAL A 1 -7.62 -18.38 -7.32
N ALA A 2 -6.66 -17.45 -7.20
CA ALA A 2 -5.55 -17.59 -6.23
C ALA A 2 -5.99 -17.68 -4.76
N ILE A 3 -6.98 -16.88 -4.30
CA ILE A 3 -7.54 -16.98 -2.93
C ILE A 3 -8.04 -18.40 -2.67
N LEU A 4 -8.83 -18.98 -3.60
CA LEU A 4 -9.45 -20.30 -3.43
C LEU A 4 -8.44 -21.46 -3.45
N ILE A 5 -7.24 -21.25 -4.00
CA ILE A 5 -6.16 -22.25 -4.02
C ILE A 5 -5.35 -22.18 -2.72
N PHE A 6 -5.12 -20.98 -2.18
CA PHE A 6 -4.39 -20.78 -0.93
C PHE A 6 -5.26 -21.01 0.32
N PHE A 7 -6.56 -20.72 0.26
CA PHE A 7 -7.49 -20.87 1.39
C PHE A 7 -7.52 -22.29 1.99
N PRO A 8 -7.62 -23.39 1.21
CA PRO A 8 -7.62 -24.74 1.77
C PRO A 8 -6.22 -25.21 2.20
N LYS A 9 -5.15 -24.61 1.66
CA LYS A 9 -3.76 -25.02 1.90
C LYS A 9 -3.12 -24.29 3.09
N MET A 10 -3.64 -23.13 3.47
CA MET A 10 -3.18 -22.36 4.62
C MET A 10 -4.07 -22.61 5.84
N ARG A 11 -4.03 -23.84 6.36
CA ARG A 11 -4.40 -24.10 7.76
C ARG A 11 -3.24 -23.66 8.67
N VAL A 12 -2.78 -22.43 8.52
CA VAL A 12 -1.66 -21.88 9.31
C VAL A 12 -2.24 -21.10 10.48
N SER A 13 -2.25 -21.76 11.62
CA SER A 13 -2.53 -21.19 12.94
C SER A 13 -1.60 -20.00 13.20
N GLY A 14 -2.15 -18.82 13.49
CA GLY A 14 -1.40 -17.63 13.93
C GLY A 14 -1.66 -16.32 13.18
N SER A 15 -1.15 -15.21 13.73
CA SER A 15 -1.25 -13.84 13.16
C SER A 15 -0.67 -13.73 11.74
N PHE A 16 0.42 -14.45 11.48
CA PHE A 16 1.10 -14.46 10.18
C PHE A 16 0.21 -14.96 9.03
N GLY A 17 -0.58 -16.02 9.26
CA GLY A 17 -1.52 -16.55 8.26
C GLY A 17 -2.60 -15.55 7.89
N LYS A 18 -3.15 -14.82 8.87
CA LYS A 18 -4.14 -13.75 8.65
C LYS A 18 -3.56 -12.59 7.84
N ARG A 19 -2.32 -12.19 8.14
CA ARG A 19 -1.59 -11.15 7.40
C ARG A 19 -1.38 -11.51 5.93
N ILE A 20 -0.94 -12.74 5.65
CA ILE A 20 -0.77 -13.24 4.28
C ILE A 20 -2.11 -13.30 3.55
N MET A 21 -3.15 -13.80 4.20
CA MET A 21 -4.47 -13.89 3.57
C MET A 21 -5.01 -12.52 3.17
N ASN A 22 -4.92 -11.52 4.06
CA ASN A 22 -5.34 -10.15 3.74
C ASN A 22 -4.48 -9.54 2.62
N PHE A 23 -3.17 -9.79 2.61
CA PHE A 23 -2.30 -9.38 1.53
C PHE A 23 -2.71 -10.00 0.18
N LEU A 24 -3.02 -11.30 0.15
CA LEU A 24 -3.47 -12.00 -1.06
C LEU A 24 -4.83 -11.49 -1.57
N VAL A 25 -5.73 -11.08 -0.67
CA VAL A 25 -7.00 -10.43 -1.02
C VAL A 25 -6.73 -9.11 -1.73
N MET A 26 -5.82 -8.30 -1.17
CA MET A 26 -5.46 -7.00 -1.70
C MET A 26 -4.75 -7.09 -3.05
N VAL A 27 -3.77 -7.99 -3.18
CA VAL A 27 -3.06 -8.25 -4.44
C VAL A 27 -4.01 -8.72 -5.54
N GLN A 28 -5.05 -9.49 -5.20
CA GLN A 28 -6.03 -9.98 -6.20
C GLN A 28 -6.90 -8.90 -6.84
N TYR A 29 -6.98 -7.73 -6.22
CA TYR A 29 -7.63 -6.58 -6.83
C TYR A 29 -6.90 -6.15 -8.12
N VAL A 30 -5.57 -6.23 -8.14
CA VAL A 30 -4.74 -5.75 -9.26
C VAL A 30 -4.98 -6.52 -10.57
N PRO A 31 -4.93 -7.88 -10.61
CA PRO A 31 -5.28 -8.63 -11.81
C PRO A 31 -6.70 -8.39 -12.31
N ARG A 32 -7.67 -8.11 -11.42
CA ARG A 32 -9.06 -7.83 -11.81
C ARG A 32 -9.14 -6.52 -12.57
N VAL A 33 -8.55 -5.46 -12.03
CA VAL A 33 -8.54 -4.15 -12.71
C VAL A 33 -7.73 -4.22 -14.02
N LEU A 34 -6.60 -4.94 -14.02
CA LEU A 34 -5.81 -5.12 -15.24
C LEU A 34 -6.57 -5.89 -16.33
N ARG A 35 -7.32 -6.93 -15.95
CA ARG A 35 -8.19 -7.67 -16.89
C ARG A 35 -9.26 -6.77 -17.48
N ILE A 36 -9.93 -5.95 -16.67
CA ILE A 36 -10.92 -4.97 -17.16
C ILE A 36 -10.25 -4.01 -18.15
N TYR A 37 -9.10 -3.46 -17.80
CA TYR A 37 -8.31 -2.58 -18.69
C TYR A 37 -7.95 -3.27 -20.02
N LEU A 38 -7.43 -4.50 -19.97
CA LEU A 38 -7.04 -5.27 -21.16
C LEU A 38 -8.26 -5.65 -22.01
N SER A 39 -9.39 -5.99 -21.38
CA SER A 39 -10.65 -6.27 -22.06
C SER A 39 -11.18 -5.03 -22.77
N CYS A 40 -11.20 -3.86 -22.12
CA CYS A 40 -11.54 -2.58 -22.76
C CYS A 40 -10.59 -2.27 -23.93
N LYS A 41 -9.29 -2.57 -23.79
CA LYS A 41 -8.31 -2.40 -24.86
C LYS A 41 -8.54 -3.37 -26.03
N LYS A 42 -8.92 -4.63 -25.76
CA LYS A 42 -9.15 -5.68 -26.76
C LYS A 42 -10.48 -5.49 -27.50
N ALA A 43 -11.54 -5.15 -26.78
CA ALA A 43 -12.85 -4.79 -27.34
C ALA A 43 -12.82 -3.56 -28.24
N ARG A 44 -11.74 -2.76 -28.19
CA ARG A 44 -11.50 -1.61 -29.06
C ARG A 44 -10.69 -1.92 -30.33
N LYS A 45 -10.14 -3.13 -30.47
CA LYS A 45 -9.47 -3.57 -31.71
C LYS A 45 -10.38 -3.81 -32.94
N PRO A 46 -11.71 -4.00 -32.88
CA PRO A 46 -12.53 -4.18 -34.08
C PRO A 46 -12.81 -2.86 -34.81
N PHE A 47 -12.59 -1.69 -34.19
CA PHE A 47 -12.57 -0.41 -34.91
C PHE A 47 -11.27 -0.31 -35.71
N LYS A 48 -11.35 -0.53 -37.03
CA LYS A 48 -10.28 -0.37 -38.02
C LYS A 48 -9.63 1.03 -38.07
N GLY A 49 -10.09 1.99 -37.28
CA GLY A 49 -9.52 3.33 -37.18
C GLY A 49 -8.31 3.39 -36.25
N GLN A 50 -7.32 4.22 -36.60
CA GLN A 50 -6.25 4.60 -35.68
C GLN A 50 -6.84 5.03 -34.33
N ILE A 51 -6.43 4.38 -33.25
CA ILE A 51 -6.83 4.78 -31.89
C ILE A 51 -6.46 6.26 -31.70
N PRO A 52 -7.42 7.13 -31.33
CA PRO A 52 -7.18 8.55 -31.13
C PRO A 52 -5.99 8.76 -30.18
N LEU A 53 -5.08 9.65 -30.56
CA LEU A 53 -3.88 9.95 -29.78
C LEU A 53 -4.20 10.30 -28.32
N TRP A 54 -5.23 11.12 -28.11
CA TRP A 54 -5.70 11.52 -26.79
C TRP A 54 -6.16 10.32 -25.94
N LEU A 55 -6.82 9.33 -26.54
CA LEU A 55 -7.27 8.12 -25.85
C LEU A 55 -6.10 7.23 -25.39
N LYS A 56 -4.99 7.21 -26.13
CA LYS A 56 -3.75 6.52 -25.68
C LYS A 56 -3.11 7.22 -24.48
N GLY A 57 -3.12 8.56 -24.47
CA GLY A 57 -2.68 9.37 -23.34
C GLY A 57 -3.53 9.09 -22.09
N LEU A 58 -4.85 9.12 -22.24
CA LEU A 58 -5.79 8.84 -21.16
C LEU A 58 -5.61 7.44 -20.55
N LEU A 59 -5.37 6.41 -21.36
CA LEU A 59 -5.10 5.05 -20.88
C LEU A 59 -3.79 4.93 -20.10
N ASN A 60 -2.75 5.69 -20.48
CA ASN A 60 -1.50 5.73 -19.73
C ASN A 60 -1.68 6.46 -18.40
N LEU A 61 -2.39 7.59 -18.40
CA LEU A 61 -2.73 8.32 -17.18
C LEU A 61 -3.58 7.47 -16.24
N PHE A 62 -4.53 6.71 -16.77
CA PHE A 62 -5.32 5.76 -15.97
C PHE A 62 -4.44 4.71 -15.28
N LEU A 63 -3.44 4.15 -15.98
CA LEU A 63 -2.49 3.22 -15.36
C LEU A 63 -1.65 3.90 -14.27
N TYR A 64 -1.30 5.18 -14.46
CA TYR A 64 -0.57 5.96 -13.46
C TYR A 64 -1.38 6.20 -12.19
N ILE A 65 -2.64 6.61 -12.35
CA ILE A 65 -3.61 6.79 -11.25
C ILE A 65 -3.82 5.46 -10.52
N LEU A 66 -4.01 4.38 -11.28
CA LEU A 66 -4.20 3.04 -10.71
C LEU A 66 -2.97 2.58 -9.92
N ALA A 67 -1.77 2.75 -10.46
CA ALA A 67 -0.53 2.40 -9.76
C ALA A 67 -0.37 3.21 -8.47
N SER A 68 -0.67 4.52 -8.52
CA SER A 68 -0.64 5.41 -7.35
C SER A 68 -1.60 4.94 -6.26
N HIS A 69 -2.84 4.61 -6.64
CA HIS A 69 -3.83 4.06 -5.71
C HIS A 69 -3.38 2.74 -5.08
N VAL A 70 -2.88 1.80 -5.89
CA VAL A 70 -2.42 0.49 -5.42
C VAL A 70 -1.24 0.62 -4.45
N LEU A 71 -0.23 1.44 -4.78
CA LEU A 71 0.94 1.67 -3.94
C LEU A 71 0.56 2.35 -2.62
N GLY A 72 -0.30 3.36 -2.68
CA GLY A 72 -0.85 4.01 -1.49
C GLY A 72 -1.61 3.05 -0.58
N ALA A 73 -2.40 2.15 -1.18
CA ALA A 73 -3.17 1.18 -0.42
C ALA A 73 -2.26 0.16 0.26
N PHE A 74 -1.22 -0.33 -0.42
CA PHE A 74 -0.19 -1.17 0.20
C PHE A 74 0.54 -0.46 1.34
N TRP A 75 0.86 0.82 1.18
CA TRP A 75 1.49 1.60 2.24
C TRP A 75 0.61 1.67 3.51
N TYR A 76 -0.68 1.95 3.36
CA TYR A 76 -1.65 1.93 4.47
C TYR A 76 -1.77 0.54 5.12
N PHE A 77 -1.83 -0.51 4.31
CA PHE A 77 -1.92 -1.88 4.80
C PHE A 77 -0.67 -2.29 5.59
N PHE A 78 0.52 -1.99 5.07
CA PHE A 78 1.77 -2.27 5.77
C PHE A 78 1.94 -1.43 7.03
N ALA A 79 1.46 -0.18 7.06
CA ALA A 79 1.42 0.61 8.28
C ALA A 79 0.57 -0.07 9.38
N ALA A 80 -0.59 -0.59 9.02
CA ALA A 80 -1.43 -1.35 9.94
C ALA A 80 -0.72 -2.63 10.42
N GLN A 81 -0.06 -3.36 9.53
CA GLN A 81 0.70 -4.56 9.90
C GLN A 81 1.88 -4.25 10.82
N GLN A 82 2.59 -3.14 10.61
CA GLN A 82 3.68 -2.71 11.49
C GLN A 82 3.15 -2.36 12.87
N MET A 83 2.03 -1.65 12.96
CA MET A 83 1.38 -1.36 14.24
C MET A 83 0.95 -2.63 14.99
N ILE A 84 0.33 -3.59 14.29
CA ILE A 84 -0.03 -4.89 14.87
C ILE A 84 1.21 -5.65 15.33
N SER A 85 2.32 -5.60 14.59
CA SER A 85 3.59 -6.24 15.00
C SER A 85 4.16 -5.61 16.26
N CYS A 86 4.10 -4.29 16.35
CA CYS A 86 4.54 -3.59 17.53
C CYS A 86 3.69 -3.99 18.75
N TRP A 87 2.37 -4.03 18.61
CA TRP A 87 1.48 -4.48 19.67
C TRP A 87 1.73 -5.94 20.09
N GLU A 88 1.96 -6.84 19.13
CA GLU A 88 2.33 -8.23 19.42
C GLU A 88 3.65 -8.29 20.21
N HIS A 89 4.63 -7.46 19.86
CA HIS A 89 5.90 -7.37 20.58
C HIS A 89 5.69 -6.82 22.00
N ALA A 90 4.99 -5.69 22.14
CA ALA A 90 4.64 -5.11 23.44
C ALA A 90 3.95 -6.12 24.36
N CYS A 91 3.05 -6.94 23.81
CA CYS A 91 2.32 -7.95 24.56
C CYS A 91 3.18 -9.13 25.03
N LEU A 92 4.22 -9.50 24.29
CA LEU A 92 5.15 -10.57 24.67
C LEU A 92 6.09 -10.13 25.82
N TYR A 93 6.51 -8.86 25.81
CA TYR A 93 7.50 -8.34 26.78
C TYR A 93 6.86 -7.60 27.96
N GLY A 94 5.66 -7.02 27.80
CA GLY A 94 4.98 -6.16 28.77
C GLY A 94 4.16 -6.87 29.85
N ASN A 95 4.59 -8.05 30.31
CA ASN A 95 3.88 -8.83 31.33
C ASN A 95 2.47 -9.31 30.90
N GLY A 96 2.35 -9.72 29.63
CA GLY A 96 1.24 -10.51 29.10
C GLY A 96 -0.02 -9.70 28.77
N CYS A 97 -0.24 -9.45 27.48
CA CYS A 97 -1.61 -9.35 26.99
C CYS A 97 -2.19 -10.76 26.95
N GLY A 98 -3.29 -11.01 27.65
CA GLY A 98 -4.08 -12.24 27.44
C GLY A 98 -4.38 -12.43 25.94
N ALA A 99 -4.65 -13.66 25.52
CA ALA A 99 -4.92 -14.02 24.13
C ALA A 99 -5.86 -12.98 23.50
N ILE A 100 -5.35 -12.28 22.48
CA ILE A 100 -5.95 -11.05 21.97
C ILE A 100 -7.32 -11.34 21.36
N THR A 101 -8.37 -11.25 22.17
CA THR A 101 -9.69 -10.88 21.70
C THR A 101 -9.73 -9.35 21.77
N PHE A 102 -9.52 -8.68 20.64
CA PHE A 102 -9.88 -7.27 20.47
C PHE A 102 -11.41 -7.14 20.57
N ASN A 103 -11.94 -7.34 21.79
CA ASN A 103 -13.35 -7.26 22.09
C ASN A 103 -13.55 -5.94 22.83
N CYS A 104 -14.27 -4.99 22.20
CA CYS A 104 -14.49 -3.65 22.72
C CYS A 104 -15.44 -3.59 23.94
N HIS A 105 -15.51 -4.64 24.75
CA HIS A 105 -16.50 -4.78 25.83
C HIS A 105 -15.91 -5.08 27.20
N ASP A 106 -14.58 -5.16 27.35
CA ASP A 106 -13.97 -5.55 28.61
C ASP A 106 -13.17 -4.42 29.27
N HIS A 107 -13.35 -4.24 30.59
CA HIS A 107 -12.71 -3.18 31.37
C HIS A 107 -11.20 -3.38 31.56
N GLN A 108 -10.68 -4.58 31.28
CA GLN A 108 -9.24 -4.87 31.22
C GLN A 108 -8.49 -4.15 30.08
N THR A 109 -9.22 -3.53 29.14
CA THR A 109 -8.66 -2.88 27.95
C THR A 109 -7.80 -1.65 28.28
N LEU A 110 -8.10 -0.91 29.36
CA LEU A 110 -7.39 0.34 29.70
C LEU A 110 -5.92 0.13 30.13
N LYS A 111 -5.64 -0.90 30.94
CA LYS A 111 -4.26 -1.22 31.36
C LYS A 111 -3.40 -1.68 30.18
N ASN A 112 -4.01 -2.41 29.25
CA ASN A 112 -3.34 -2.89 28.04
C ASN A 112 -3.04 -1.74 27.07
N ILE A 113 -3.94 -0.76 26.91
CA ILE A 113 -3.73 0.40 26.03
C ILE A 113 -2.51 1.24 26.48
N ALA A 114 -2.34 1.47 27.78
CA ALA A 114 -1.19 2.21 28.31
C ALA A 114 0.14 1.52 27.98
N VAL A 115 0.23 0.20 28.23
CA VAL A 115 1.41 -0.61 27.89
C VAL A 115 1.67 -0.61 26.37
N LEU A 116 0.62 -0.72 25.56
CA LEU A 116 0.76 -0.66 24.10
C LEU A 116 1.31 0.69 23.63
N ASN A 117 0.84 1.80 24.20
CA ASN A 117 1.31 3.14 23.84
C ASN A 117 2.77 3.39 24.29
N ASP A 118 3.18 2.83 25.43
CA ASP A 118 4.55 2.96 25.94
C ASP A 118 5.57 2.19 25.09
N PHE A 119 5.22 0.97 24.65
CA PHE A 119 6.09 0.16 23.80
C PHE A 119 6.01 0.53 22.31
N CYS A 120 4.91 1.15 21.87
CA CYS A 120 4.68 1.55 20.47
C CYS A 120 4.44 3.06 20.31
N PRO A 121 5.38 3.93 20.76
CA PRO A 121 5.19 5.36 20.68
C PRO A 121 5.23 5.84 19.23
N ILE A 122 4.15 6.52 18.81
CA ILE A 122 4.06 7.17 17.50
C ILE A 122 4.90 8.48 17.48
N ASN A 123 5.11 9.10 18.65
CA ASN A 123 5.95 10.28 18.86
C ASN A 123 6.80 10.07 20.13
N PRO A 124 7.98 9.42 20.03
CA PRO A 124 8.85 9.22 21.19
C PRO A 124 9.41 10.57 21.68
N PRO A 125 9.44 10.83 23.00
CA PRO A 125 10.06 12.04 23.57
C PRO A 125 11.61 12.02 23.56
N ASP A 126 12.24 10.84 23.47
CA ASP A 126 13.69 10.65 23.50
C ASP A 126 14.26 9.98 22.24
N THR A 127 15.57 10.16 22.01
CA THR A 127 16.26 10.08 20.71
C THR A 127 16.39 8.70 20.06
N THR A 128 15.82 7.64 20.62
CA THR A 128 15.70 6.32 19.95
C THR A 128 14.41 5.61 20.35
N PRO A 129 13.41 5.49 19.45
CA PRO A 129 12.19 4.76 19.76
C PRO A 129 12.45 3.25 19.94
N PRO A 130 11.71 2.58 20.85
CA PRO A 130 11.78 1.13 21.03
C PRO A 130 11.30 0.35 19.79
N PHE A 131 10.46 0.95 18.96
CA PHE A 131 10.01 0.39 17.69
C PHE A 131 10.10 1.43 16.56
N ASN A 132 10.79 1.09 15.47
CA ASN A 132 10.93 1.96 14.31
C ASN A 132 9.86 1.62 13.25
N PHE A 133 8.93 2.55 13.05
CA PHE A 133 7.86 2.44 12.03
C PHE A 133 8.31 2.88 10.61
N GLY A 134 9.53 3.40 10.46
CA GLY A 134 10.12 3.73 9.16
C GLY A 134 9.24 4.62 8.28
N ILE A 135 9.10 4.22 7.01
CA ILE A 135 8.30 4.93 6.00
C ILE A 135 6.80 5.03 6.33
N TYR A 136 6.32 4.31 7.35
CA TYR A 136 4.93 4.29 7.77
C TYR A 136 4.63 5.27 8.91
N LEU A 137 5.65 5.89 9.51
CA LEU A 137 5.48 6.78 10.67
C LEU A 137 4.49 7.92 10.41
N ASN A 138 4.56 8.53 9.22
CA ASN A 138 3.72 9.68 8.85
C ASN A 138 2.20 9.36 8.90
N VAL A 139 1.78 8.17 8.43
CA VAL A 139 0.34 7.80 8.48
C VAL A 139 -0.13 7.51 9.89
N LEU A 140 0.78 7.05 10.75
CA LEU A 140 0.49 6.80 12.17
C LEU A 140 0.37 8.13 12.91
N GLN A 141 1.30 9.07 12.69
CA GLN A 141 1.31 10.39 13.31
C GLN A 141 0.11 11.25 12.92
N SER A 142 -0.30 11.21 11.65
CA SER A 142 -1.48 11.95 11.18
C SER A 142 -2.81 11.41 11.73
N GLY A 143 -2.81 10.28 12.47
CA GLY A 143 -4.02 9.63 12.95
C GLY A 143 -4.90 9.07 11.82
N ALA A 144 -4.45 9.17 10.58
CA ALA A 144 -5.24 8.83 9.41
C ALA A 144 -5.50 7.31 9.31
N LEU A 145 -4.70 6.49 10.01
CA LEU A 145 -4.99 5.07 10.18
C LEU A 145 -6.25 4.83 11.05
N TRP A 146 -6.47 5.66 12.07
CA TRP A 146 -7.54 5.51 13.07
C TRP A 146 -8.83 6.24 12.70
N SER A 147 -8.79 7.19 11.77
CA SER A 147 -9.98 7.93 11.32
C SER A 147 -11.09 7.00 10.82
N THR A 148 -12.35 7.29 11.15
CA THR A 148 -13.53 6.61 10.59
C THR A 148 -13.89 7.12 9.19
N ASP A 149 -13.28 8.23 8.75
CA ASP A 149 -13.61 8.88 7.50
C ASP A 149 -12.93 8.17 6.32
N TYR A 150 -13.70 7.31 5.67
CA TYR A 150 -13.25 6.56 4.51
C TYR A 150 -12.70 7.43 3.36
N PRO A 151 -13.34 8.56 2.98
CA PRO A 151 -12.82 9.42 1.91
C PRO A 151 -11.46 10.02 2.26
N LEU A 152 -11.24 10.39 3.52
CA LEU A 152 -9.97 10.94 4.00
C LEU A 152 -8.86 9.88 3.91
N LYS A 153 -9.14 8.65 4.34
CA LYS A 153 -8.22 7.51 4.20
C LYS A 153 -7.86 7.24 2.74
N PHE A 154 -8.87 7.21 1.87
CA PHE A 154 -8.68 6.98 0.44
C PHE A 154 -7.80 8.05 -0.20
N LEU A 155 -8.11 9.33 0.05
CA LEU A 155 -7.36 10.45 -0.52
C LEU A 155 -5.95 10.53 0.04
N ASN A 156 -5.75 10.33 1.34
CA ASN A 156 -4.42 10.35 1.94
C ASN A 156 -3.53 9.23 1.37
N SER A 157 -4.08 8.01 1.30
CA SER A 157 -3.45 6.86 0.66
C SER A 157 -3.06 7.16 -0.80
N PHE A 158 -4.03 7.65 -1.58
CA PHE A 158 -3.82 7.98 -2.99
C PHE A 158 -2.78 9.08 -3.18
N CYS A 159 -2.85 10.17 -2.42
CA CYS A 159 -1.91 11.29 -2.48
C CYS A 159 -0.49 10.84 -2.12
N TRP A 160 -0.32 10.00 -1.09
CA TRP A 160 0.97 9.44 -0.75
C TRP A 160 1.55 8.60 -1.89
N GLY A 161 0.73 7.71 -2.47
CA GLY A 161 1.15 6.87 -3.59
C GLY A 161 1.51 7.70 -4.82
N LEU A 162 0.70 8.70 -5.16
CA LEU A 162 0.92 9.61 -6.28
C LEU A 162 2.22 10.40 -6.12
N ARG A 163 2.47 10.95 -4.93
CA ARG A 163 3.69 11.73 -4.63
C ARG A 163 4.94 10.89 -4.81
N ASN A 164 4.98 9.71 -4.18
CA ASN A 164 6.18 8.86 -4.20
C ASN A 164 6.38 8.19 -5.56
N LEU A 165 5.31 7.86 -6.28
CA LEU A 165 5.44 7.38 -7.66
C LEU A 165 6.03 8.45 -8.58
N SER A 166 5.59 9.71 -8.41
CA SER A 166 6.04 10.85 -9.22
C SER A 166 7.48 11.25 -8.92
N SER A 167 7.91 11.13 -7.66
CA SER A 167 9.27 11.44 -7.23
C SER A 167 10.21 10.24 -7.30
N LEU A 168 9.79 9.11 -7.88
CA LEU A 168 10.57 7.87 -7.91
C LEU A 168 11.06 7.44 -6.51
N ALA A 169 10.21 7.65 -5.50
CA ALA A 169 10.49 7.36 -4.09
C ALA A 169 11.75 8.04 -3.51
N SER A 170 12.26 9.11 -4.14
CA SER A 170 13.46 9.83 -3.70
C SER A 170 13.40 10.37 -2.27
N ASN A 171 12.21 10.65 -1.76
CA ASN A 171 11.98 11.18 -0.41
C ASN A 171 11.66 10.08 0.62
N LEU A 172 11.71 8.80 0.25
CA LEU A 172 11.49 7.69 1.17
C LEU A 172 12.83 7.20 1.72
N GLN A 173 12.98 7.27 3.04
CA GLN A 173 14.11 6.70 3.76
C GLN A 173 13.64 5.41 4.45
N PRO A 174 13.87 4.22 3.85
CA PRO A 174 13.51 2.95 4.49
C PRO A 174 14.38 2.69 5.71
N SER A 175 13.80 2.04 6.72
CA SER A 175 14.57 1.45 7.81
C SER A 175 15.40 0.24 7.32
N PHE A 176 16.23 -0.33 8.18
CA PHE A 176 16.99 -1.57 7.89
C PHE A 176 16.11 -2.84 7.75
N TYR A 177 14.80 -2.69 7.57
CA TYR A 177 13.88 -3.79 7.30
C TYR A 177 13.87 -4.13 5.81
N THR A 178 14.19 -5.38 5.48
CA THR A 178 14.27 -5.89 4.10
C THR A 178 13.01 -5.60 3.28
N TRP A 179 11.83 -5.69 3.89
CA TRP A 179 10.56 -5.45 3.22
C TRP A 179 10.33 -3.97 2.88
N GLU A 180 10.78 -3.04 3.72
CA GLU A 180 10.69 -1.61 3.42
C GLU A 180 11.61 -1.24 2.26
N ILE A 181 12.85 -1.74 2.28
CA ILE A 181 13.83 -1.55 1.21
C ILE A 181 13.27 -2.09 -0.12
N ALA A 182 12.74 -3.32 -0.12
CA ALA A 182 12.15 -3.93 -1.30
C ALA A 182 10.94 -3.12 -1.82
N PHE A 183 10.10 -2.59 -0.92
CA PHE A 183 8.94 -1.78 -1.29
C PHE A 183 9.33 -0.43 -1.90
N VAL A 184 10.32 0.26 -1.33
CA VAL A 184 10.85 1.53 -1.87
C VAL A 184 11.49 1.31 -3.25
N ALA A 185 12.28 0.25 -3.42
CA ALA A 185 12.85 -0.12 -4.71
C ALA A 185 11.75 -0.43 -5.76
N PHE A 186 10.71 -1.14 -5.36
CA PHE A 186 9.57 -1.44 -6.22
C PHE A 186 8.84 -0.17 -6.68
N ILE A 187 8.57 0.79 -5.78
CA ILE A 187 7.96 2.09 -6.14
C ILE A 187 8.83 2.82 -7.18
N SER A 188 10.14 2.84 -6.96
CA SER A 188 11.11 3.50 -7.83
C SER A 188 11.09 2.92 -9.26
N ILE A 189 11.14 1.58 -9.37
CA ILE A 189 11.12 0.87 -10.67
C ILE A 189 9.80 1.11 -11.40
N ILE A 190 8.66 0.97 -10.70
CA ILE A 190 7.34 1.19 -11.31
C ILE A 190 7.18 2.64 -11.77
N GLY A 191 7.62 3.61 -10.95
CA GLY A 191 7.63 5.02 -11.30
C GLY A 191 8.43 5.28 -12.56
N LEU A 192 9.64 4.72 -12.66
CA LEU A 192 10.51 4.88 -13.82
C LEU A 192 9.88 4.30 -15.09
N ILE A 193 9.35 3.08 -15.03
CA ILE A 193 8.68 2.42 -16.16
C ILE A 193 7.49 3.26 -16.66
N LEU A 194 6.67 3.78 -15.74
CA LEU A 194 5.50 4.59 -16.09
C LEU A 194 5.89 5.96 -16.65
N PHE A 195 6.90 6.61 -16.08
CA PHE A 195 7.43 7.89 -16.56
C PHE A 195 7.96 7.75 -17.99
N VAL A 196 8.82 6.76 -18.24
CA VAL A 196 9.34 6.44 -19.59
C VAL A 196 8.18 6.19 -20.56
N ARG A 197 7.16 5.42 -20.16
CA ARG A 197 5.98 5.15 -21.01
C ARG A 197 5.12 6.38 -21.28
N MET A 198 5.13 7.38 -20.41
CA MET A 198 4.43 8.64 -20.59
C MET A 198 5.21 9.56 -21.54
N VAL A 199 6.54 9.67 -21.36
CA VAL A 199 7.44 10.51 -22.17
C VAL A 199 7.62 9.96 -23.58
N TYR A 200 8.03 8.70 -23.74
CA TYR A 200 8.31 8.12 -25.06
C TYR A 200 7.10 8.13 -25.99
N LYS A 201 5.89 7.96 -25.43
CA LYS A 201 4.66 8.06 -26.23
C LYS A 201 4.33 9.50 -26.60
N LYS A 202 4.63 10.49 -25.75
CA LYS A 202 4.50 11.90 -26.09
C LYS A 202 5.47 12.27 -27.24
N PHE A 203 6.70 11.77 -27.19
CA PHE A 203 7.72 12.03 -28.23
C PHE A 203 7.39 11.35 -29.57
N SER A 204 6.98 10.07 -29.56
CA SER A 204 6.52 9.36 -30.76
C SER A 204 5.26 9.98 -31.38
N VAL A 205 4.45 10.65 -30.55
CA VAL A 205 3.28 11.42 -30.98
C VAL A 205 3.69 12.72 -31.65
N SER A 206 4.58 13.51 -31.04
CA SER A 206 5.08 14.76 -31.63
C SER A 206 5.81 14.52 -32.96
N LEU A 207 6.58 13.44 -33.08
CA LEU A 207 7.28 13.09 -34.33
C LEU A 207 6.32 12.70 -35.47
N LYS A 208 5.15 12.11 -35.16
CA LYS A 208 4.12 11.76 -36.16
C LYS A 208 3.22 12.92 -36.58
N LEU A 209 3.30 14.05 -35.89
CA LEU A 209 2.60 15.29 -36.25
C LEU A 209 3.51 16.25 -37.02
N LEU A 210 4.83 15.99 -37.02
CA LEU A 210 5.84 16.81 -37.68
C LEU A 210 6.27 16.26 -39.05
N ILE A 211 5.93 15.01 -39.36
CA ILE A 211 6.13 14.31 -40.64
C ILE A 211 4.75 14.10 -41.27
#